data_AF-A0A4Y2UM26-F1
#
_entry.id   AF-A0A4Y2UM26-F1
#
_cell.length_a   1.000
_cell.length_b   1.000
_cell.length_c   1.000
_cell.angle_alpha   90.00
_cell.angle_beta   90.00
_cell.angle_gamma   90.00
#
_symmetry.space_group_name_H-M   'P 1'
#
loop_
_entity.id
_entity.type
_entity.pdbx_description
1 polymer ?
#
loop_
_entity_poly.entity_id
_entity_poly.type
_entity_poly.pdbx_seq_one_letter_code
_entity_poly.pdbx_strand_id
1 'polypeptide(L)'
;DGAGLSGSLPSLGSNEALHFCGVDDADFGSSHTPDLQRTKAAIEHIQQKIARTKELIKQEQTARDENVNEYLKLATNADKQQLQRIKNVFEKKNQKSAQLITQLQKKLENYNKRIRDLEIHGIPRGVLRDMGQGLKDVRANIKSGISGLSGGVVGSLKGGRLGRASLANPTT
;
A
#
# COMPACT_ATOMS: atom_id res chain seq x y z
N ASP A 1 26.28 -53.21 2.41
CA ASP A 1 26.44 -53.14 0.93
C ASP A 1 25.25 -52.44 0.30
N GLY A 2 25.42 -51.79 -0.85
CA GLY A 2 24.36 -51.06 -1.56
C GLY A 2 24.74 -49.63 -1.95
N ALA A 3 25.61 -49.48 -2.96
CA ALA A 3 26.03 -48.19 -3.51
C ALA A 3 25.13 -47.74 -4.70
N GLY A 4 25.14 -46.45 -5.03
CA GLY A 4 24.47 -45.92 -6.22
C GLY A 4 24.38 -44.38 -6.27
N LEU A 5 25.41 -43.73 -6.82
CA LEU A 5 25.48 -42.28 -7.02
C LEU A 5 25.03 -41.87 -8.44
N SER A 6 24.86 -40.55 -8.64
CA SER A 6 24.66 -39.86 -9.92
C SER A 6 23.25 -39.98 -10.53
N GLY A 7 22.60 -38.93 -11.07
CA GLY A 7 23.01 -37.55 -11.31
C GLY A 7 23.12 -37.23 -12.80
N SER A 8 22.40 -36.20 -13.27
CA SER A 8 22.72 -35.33 -14.43
C SER A 8 21.62 -34.31 -14.70
N LEU A 9 21.99 -33.04 -14.81
CA LEU A 9 21.23 -31.98 -15.50
C LEU A 9 21.61 -32.02 -16.99
N PRO A 10 20.68 -31.84 -17.94
CA PRO A 10 21.04 -31.56 -19.33
C PRO A 10 21.44 -30.09 -19.52
N SER A 11 22.55 -29.86 -20.20
CA SER A 11 23.09 -28.55 -20.56
C SER A 11 22.70 -28.13 -22.00
N LEU A 12 22.86 -26.85 -22.30
CA LEU A 12 22.69 -26.17 -23.60
C LEU A 12 23.35 -26.88 -24.80
N GLY A 13 22.80 -26.65 -26.01
CA GLY A 13 23.48 -27.05 -27.26
C GLY A 13 22.79 -26.71 -28.59
N SER A 14 22.72 -25.41 -28.92
CA SER A 14 22.87 -24.80 -30.26
C SER A 14 22.36 -25.48 -31.55
N ASN A 15 21.42 -24.81 -32.23
CA ASN A 15 21.31 -24.61 -33.70
C ASN A 15 20.21 -23.54 -33.98
N GLU A 16 20.17 -22.79 -35.09
CA GLU A 16 21.16 -22.47 -36.14
C GLU A 16 20.85 -21.05 -36.75
N ALA A 17 21.66 -20.60 -37.71
CA ALA A 17 21.73 -19.27 -38.33
C ALA A 17 20.51 -18.74 -39.12
N LEU A 18 20.30 -17.41 -39.02
CA LEU A 18 20.09 -16.56 -40.20
C LEU A 18 20.95 -15.30 -40.11
N HIS A 19 21.91 -15.21 -41.04
CA HIS A 19 22.72 -14.03 -41.31
C HIS A 19 22.04 -13.23 -42.43
N PHE A 20 21.72 -11.96 -42.18
CA PHE A 20 21.32 -11.03 -43.24
C PHE A 20 22.06 -9.70 -43.11
N CYS A 21 22.28 -9.06 -44.25
CA CYS A 21 23.36 -8.11 -44.48
C CYS A 21 23.26 -6.83 -43.64
N GLY A 22 24.43 -6.27 -43.32
CA GLY A 22 24.55 -4.96 -42.70
C GLY A 22 24.38 -3.82 -43.70
N VAL A 23 24.35 -2.62 -43.12
CA VAL A 23 24.67 -1.34 -43.77
C VAL A 23 25.39 -0.51 -42.72
N ASP A 24 26.67 -0.25 -42.96
CA ASP A 24 27.42 0.80 -42.27
C ASP A 24 26.87 2.15 -42.72
N ASP A 25 26.44 3.01 -41.79
CA ASP A 25 26.38 4.45 -42.05
C ASP A 25 26.42 5.29 -40.75
N ALA A 26 27.45 6.13 -40.70
CA ALA A 26 27.57 7.44 -40.06
C ALA A 26 26.81 7.81 -38.75
N ASP A 27 27.64 8.07 -37.72
CA ASP A 27 27.72 9.38 -37.02
C ASP A 27 26.72 9.77 -35.89
N PHE A 28 27.26 10.66 -35.03
CA PHE A 28 26.59 11.61 -34.16
C PHE A 28 25.94 11.15 -32.83
N GLY A 29 26.81 10.92 -31.84
CA GLY A 29 26.67 11.50 -30.49
C GLY A 29 25.48 11.09 -29.61
N SER A 30 25.58 9.98 -28.87
CA SER A 30 24.58 9.59 -27.86
C SER A 30 25.17 9.00 -26.57
N SER A 31 26.12 9.68 -25.92
CA SER A 31 26.82 9.19 -24.71
C SER A 31 26.06 9.37 -23.37
N HIS A 32 24.82 9.90 -23.39
CA HIS A 32 24.07 10.21 -22.16
C HIS A 32 22.59 9.77 -22.14
N THR A 33 22.07 9.13 -23.19
CA THR A 33 20.65 8.78 -23.31
C THR A 33 20.18 7.45 -22.68
N PRO A 34 20.98 6.36 -22.54
CA PRO A 34 20.44 5.06 -22.12
C PRO A 34 20.03 5.04 -20.64
N ASP A 35 20.69 5.83 -19.80
CA ASP A 35 20.40 5.90 -18.36
C ASP A 35 19.06 6.61 -18.06
N LEU A 36 18.77 7.68 -18.81
CA LEU A 36 17.50 8.40 -18.71
C LEU A 36 16.31 7.54 -19.19
N GLN A 37 16.47 6.79 -20.29
CA GLN A 37 15.46 5.85 -20.78
C GLN A 37 15.19 4.72 -19.76
N ARG A 38 16.24 4.13 -19.19
CA ARG A 38 16.14 3.12 -18.12
C ARG A 38 15.45 3.67 -16.87
N THR A 39 15.77 4.90 -16.48
CA THR A 39 15.14 5.58 -15.33
C THR A 39 13.66 5.80 -15.54
N LYS A 40 13.24 6.27 -16.73
CA LYS A 40 11.82 6.43 -17.09
C LYS A 40 11.04 5.11 -16.99
N ALA A 41 11.53 4.05 -17.62
CA ALA A 41 10.90 2.73 -17.56
C ALA A 41 10.81 2.17 -16.12
N ALA A 42 11.82 2.43 -15.28
CA ALA A 42 11.79 2.07 -13.86
C ALA A 42 10.73 2.86 -13.07
N ILE A 43 10.56 4.16 -13.35
CA ILE A 43 9.52 5.00 -12.74
C ILE A 43 8.13 4.49 -13.15
N GLU A 44 7.87 4.27 -14.44
CA GLU A 44 6.59 3.75 -14.94
C GLU A 44 6.21 2.42 -14.28
N HIS A 45 7.15 1.47 -14.19
CA HIS A 45 6.93 0.19 -13.53
C HIS A 45 6.60 0.33 -12.03
N ILE A 46 7.16 1.34 -11.34
CA ILE A 46 6.81 1.63 -9.94
C ILE A 46 5.45 2.34 -9.85
N GLN A 47 5.12 3.24 -10.78
CA GLN A 47 3.78 3.86 -10.86
C GLN A 47 2.68 2.81 -11.07
N GLN A 48 2.91 1.82 -11.95
CA GLN A 48 2.00 0.67 -12.11
C GLN A 48 1.84 -0.16 -10.82
N LYS A 49 2.90 -0.29 -10.02
CA LYS A 49 2.82 -0.93 -8.69
C LYS A 49 2.04 -0.09 -7.69
N ILE A 50 2.17 1.24 -7.72
CA ILE A 50 1.37 2.17 -6.91
C ILE A 50 -0.11 2.05 -7.28
N ALA A 51 -0.45 2.10 -8.57
CA ALA A 51 -1.83 1.97 -9.05
C ALA A 51 -2.48 0.65 -8.56
N ARG A 52 -1.81 -0.49 -8.79
CA ARG A 52 -2.28 -1.80 -8.29
C ARG A 52 -2.39 -1.86 -6.76
N THR A 53 -1.45 -1.25 -6.03
CA THR A 53 -1.49 -1.24 -4.55
C THR A 53 -2.65 -0.39 -4.03
N LYS A 54 -2.98 0.74 -4.66
CA LYS A 54 -4.17 1.54 -4.33
C LYS A 54 -5.46 0.76 -4.54
N GLU A 55 -5.57 0.05 -5.66
CA GLU A 55 -6.75 -0.75 -5.97
C GLU A 55 -6.91 -1.92 -4.98
N LEU A 56 -5.83 -2.60 -4.58
CA LEU A 56 -5.87 -3.61 -3.52
C LEU A 56 -6.35 -3.05 -2.17
N ILE A 57 -5.96 -1.82 -1.80
CA ILE A 57 -6.47 -1.17 -0.58
C ILE A 57 -7.98 -0.90 -0.69
N LYS A 58 -8.44 -0.43 -1.85
CA LYS A 58 -9.86 -0.17 -2.10
C LYS A 58 -10.69 -1.46 -2.04
N GLN A 59 -10.22 -2.54 -2.67
CA GLN A 59 -10.85 -3.86 -2.62
C GLN A 59 -10.94 -4.40 -1.19
N GLU A 60 -9.86 -4.28 -0.41
CA GLU A 60 -9.84 -4.69 1.00
C GLU A 60 -10.78 -3.85 1.87
N GLN A 61 -10.93 -2.56 1.57
CA GLN A 61 -11.93 -1.69 2.22
C GLN A 61 -13.37 -2.13 1.90
N THR A 62 -13.70 -2.36 0.63
CA THR A 62 -15.02 -2.87 0.21
C THR A 62 -15.33 -4.23 0.84
N ALA A 63 -14.38 -5.18 0.80
CA ALA A 63 -14.54 -6.49 1.43
C ALA A 63 -14.75 -6.38 2.95
N ARG A 64 -14.07 -5.45 3.63
CA ARG A 64 -14.28 -5.20 5.06
C ARG A 64 -15.69 -4.66 5.34
N ASP A 65 -16.20 -3.76 4.50
CA ASP A 65 -17.55 -3.20 4.65
C ASP A 65 -18.64 -4.27 4.39
N GLU A 66 -18.43 -5.15 3.41
CA GLU A 66 -19.25 -6.36 3.18
C GLU A 66 -19.25 -7.30 4.40
N ASN A 67 -18.07 -7.57 4.99
CA ASN A 67 -17.94 -8.39 6.19
C ASN A 67 -18.62 -7.77 7.43
N VAL A 68 -18.67 -6.44 7.54
CA VAL A 68 -19.44 -5.74 8.59
C VAL A 68 -20.95 -5.93 8.37
N ASN A 69 -21.43 -5.78 7.14
CA ASN A 69 -22.84 -6.01 6.80
C ASN A 69 -23.27 -7.46 7.03
N GLU A 70 -22.42 -8.44 6.67
CA GLU A 70 -22.63 -9.86 6.97
C GLU A 70 -22.72 -10.10 8.48
N TYR A 71 -21.77 -9.57 9.26
CA TYR A 71 -21.76 -9.70 10.72
C TYR A 71 -23.05 -9.14 11.35
N LEU A 72 -23.48 -7.92 10.97
CA LEU A 72 -24.68 -7.29 11.52
C LEU A 72 -25.96 -8.10 11.21
N LYS A 73 -26.06 -8.64 9.99
CA LYS A 73 -27.20 -9.47 9.55
C LYS A 73 -27.26 -10.83 10.27
N LEU A 74 -26.11 -11.45 10.52
CA LEU A 74 -26.05 -12.72 11.27
C LEU A 74 -26.29 -12.48 12.77
N ALA A 75 -25.73 -11.42 13.34
CA ALA A 75 -25.86 -11.08 14.75
C ALA A 75 -27.30 -10.72 15.17
N THR A 76 -28.14 -10.23 14.27
CA THR A 76 -29.53 -9.81 14.60
C THR A 76 -30.43 -10.97 15.00
N ASN A 77 -30.17 -12.18 14.49
CA ASN A 77 -31.01 -13.36 14.69
C ASN A 77 -30.30 -14.50 15.44
N ALA A 78 -29.07 -14.27 15.91
CA ALA A 78 -28.24 -15.29 16.53
C ALA A 78 -28.52 -15.44 18.03
N ASP A 79 -28.58 -16.70 18.51
CA ASP A 79 -28.56 -16.98 19.94
C ASP A 79 -27.20 -16.65 20.59
N LYS A 80 -27.14 -16.67 21.92
CA LYS A 80 -25.94 -16.28 22.68
C LYS A 80 -24.69 -17.10 22.33
N GLN A 81 -24.80 -18.38 21.99
CA GLN A 81 -23.67 -19.21 21.57
C GLN A 81 -23.29 -18.97 20.12
N GLN A 82 -24.28 -18.86 19.22
CA GLN A 82 -24.04 -18.50 17.81
C GLN A 82 -23.35 -17.14 17.69
N LEU A 83 -23.81 -16.13 18.44
CA LEU A 83 -23.25 -14.78 18.43
C LEU A 83 -21.77 -14.75 18.82
N GLN A 84 -21.34 -15.57 19.79
CA GLN A 84 -19.91 -15.71 20.13
C GLN A 84 -19.09 -16.30 18.97
N ARG A 85 -19.62 -17.33 18.28
CA ARG A 85 -18.95 -17.92 17.11
C ARG A 85 -18.84 -16.90 15.96
N ILE A 86 -19.94 -16.21 15.65
CA ILE A 86 -20.02 -15.15 14.63
C ILE A 86 -19.02 -14.02 14.94
N LYS A 87 -19.00 -13.55 16.19
CA LYS A 87 -18.04 -12.53 16.66
C LYS A 87 -16.59 -12.96 16.48
N ASN A 88 -16.23 -14.18 16.89
CA ASN A 88 -14.86 -14.68 16.76
C ASN A 88 -14.40 -14.76 15.29
N VAL A 89 -15.30 -15.13 14.37
CA VAL A 89 -15.01 -15.13 12.92
C VAL A 89 -14.84 -13.70 12.40
N PHE A 90 -15.72 -12.77 12.78
CA PHE A 90 -15.63 -11.37 12.40
C PHE A 90 -14.34 -10.72 12.90
N GLU A 91 -13.99 -10.86 14.18
CA GLU A 91 -12.77 -10.29 14.75
C GLU A 91 -11.52 -10.82 14.05
N LYS A 92 -11.46 -12.13 13.75
CA LYS A 92 -10.36 -12.75 13.00
C LYS A 92 -10.25 -12.23 11.56
N LYS A 93 -11.39 -12.08 10.84
CA LYS A 93 -11.43 -11.46 9.50
C LYS A 93 -10.94 -10.01 9.56
N ASN A 94 -11.48 -9.20 10.48
CA ASN A 94 -11.17 -7.79 10.64
C ASN A 94 -9.71 -7.54 11.03
N GLN A 95 -9.13 -8.36 11.92
CA GLN A 95 -7.71 -8.28 12.29
C GLN A 95 -6.80 -8.56 11.10
N LYS A 96 -7.11 -9.60 10.29
CA LYS A 96 -6.37 -9.91 9.06
C LYS A 96 -6.44 -8.76 8.04
N SER A 97 -7.64 -8.19 7.85
CA SER A 97 -7.89 -7.05 6.97
C SER A 97 -7.08 -5.82 7.38
N ALA A 98 -7.14 -5.44 8.67
CA ALA A 98 -6.40 -4.30 9.21
C ALA A 98 -4.87 -4.45 9.04
N GLN A 99 -4.33 -5.66 9.30
CA GLN A 99 -2.92 -5.96 9.06
C GLN A 99 -2.53 -5.83 7.58
N LEU A 100 -3.37 -6.33 6.66
CA LEU A 100 -3.13 -6.24 5.22
C LEU A 100 -3.17 -4.80 4.71
N ILE A 101 -4.16 -4.00 5.13
CA ILE A 101 -4.24 -2.56 4.81
C ILE A 101 -2.96 -1.84 5.28
N THR A 102 -2.51 -2.08 6.50
CA THR A 102 -1.26 -1.48 7.04
C THR A 102 -0.04 -1.86 6.19
N GLN A 103 0.07 -3.13 5.77
CA GLN A 103 1.15 -3.58 4.90
C GLN A 103 1.10 -2.95 3.50
N LEU A 104 -0.09 -2.81 2.92
CA LEU A 104 -0.28 -2.16 1.61
C LEU A 104 0.03 -0.66 1.67
N GLN A 105 -0.37 0.03 2.75
CA GLN A 105 0.00 1.43 3.01
C GLN A 105 1.52 1.61 3.09
N LYS A 106 2.22 0.76 3.85
CA LYS A 106 3.70 0.79 3.92
C LYS A 106 4.37 0.49 2.57
N LYS A 107 3.81 -0.41 1.76
CA LYS A 107 4.28 -0.64 0.37
C LYS A 107 4.09 0.62 -0.49
N LEU A 108 2.94 1.29 -0.37
CA LEU A 108 2.65 2.54 -1.07
C LEU A 108 3.67 3.63 -0.73
N GLU A 109 3.98 3.83 0.55
CA GLU A 109 5.00 4.79 1.02
C GLU A 109 6.38 4.47 0.44
N ASN A 110 6.80 3.20 0.49
CA ASN A 110 8.07 2.76 -0.06
C ASN A 110 8.18 2.99 -1.57
N TYR A 111 7.10 2.74 -2.34
CA TYR A 111 7.09 3.01 -3.78
C TYR A 111 7.13 4.53 -4.09
N ASN A 112 6.39 5.36 -3.35
CA ASN A 112 6.45 6.82 -3.50
C ASN A 112 7.82 7.40 -3.08
N LYS A 113 8.51 6.79 -2.11
CA LYS A 113 9.90 7.14 -1.83
C LYS A 113 10.81 6.78 -3.02
N ARG A 114 10.70 5.56 -3.54
CA ARG A 114 11.56 5.06 -4.63
C ARG A 114 11.40 5.85 -5.94
N ILE A 115 10.22 6.38 -6.25
CA ILE A 115 10.05 7.30 -7.39
C ILE A 115 10.87 8.58 -7.18
N ARG A 116 10.72 9.24 -6.03
CA ARG A 116 11.50 10.46 -5.71
C ARG A 116 13.01 10.20 -5.70
N ASP A 117 13.43 9.05 -5.18
CA ASP A 117 14.84 8.66 -5.20
C ASP A 117 15.35 8.52 -6.65
N LEU A 118 14.56 7.94 -7.58
CA LEU A 118 14.94 7.85 -8.99
C LEU A 118 14.91 9.21 -9.72
N GLU A 119 13.95 10.08 -9.42
CA GLU A 119 13.86 11.45 -9.97
C GLU A 119 15.04 12.33 -9.54
N ILE A 120 15.52 12.17 -8.30
CA ILE A 120 16.64 12.96 -7.74
C ILE A 120 18.01 12.47 -8.26
N HIS A 121 18.18 11.17 -8.49
CA HIS A 121 19.47 10.60 -8.92
C HIS A 121 19.60 10.47 -10.44
N GLY A 122 18.48 10.35 -11.18
CA GLY A 122 18.46 10.21 -12.64
C GLY A 122 18.36 11.53 -13.44
N ILE A 123 18.33 12.69 -12.77
CA ILE A 123 18.34 14.01 -13.41
C ILE A 123 19.52 14.83 -12.86
N PRO A 124 20.40 15.41 -13.71
CA PRO A 124 21.46 16.31 -13.26
C PRO A 124 20.89 17.45 -12.42
N ARG A 125 21.49 17.68 -11.23
CA ARG A 125 20.89 18.42 -10.09
C ARG A 125 20.52 19.90 -10.31
N GLY A 126 20.65 20.44 -11.53
CA GLY A 126 20.27 21.80 -11.88
C GLY A 126 18.78 22.01 -12.16
N VAL A 127 18.07 21.00 -12.71
CA VAL A 127 16.72 21.20 -13.30
C VAL A 127 15.57 21.00 -12.29
N LEU A 128 15.82 20.27 -11.19
CA LEU A 128 14.77 19.80 -10.28
C LEU A 128 14.20 20.88 -9.33
N ARG A 129 14.80 22.09 -9.29
CA ARG A 129 14.43 23.14 -8.32
C ARG A 129 13.08 23.79 -8.61
N ASP A 130 12.74 24.01 -9.87
CA ASP A 130 11.52 24.74 -10.26
C ASP A 130 10.28 23.84 -10.28
N MET A 131 10.44 22.56 -10.65
CA MET A 131 9.33 21.57 -10.62
C MET A 131 9.00 21.07 -9.21
N GLY A 132 9.93 21.19 -8.26
CA GLY A 132 9.73 20.78 -6.87
C GLY A 132 8.68 21.59 -6.10
N GLN A 133 8.18 22.70 -6.65
CA GLN A 133 7.16 23.52 -6.02
C GLN A 133 5.74 23.02 -6.34
N GLY A 134 5.39 22.79 -7.61
CA GLY A 134 4.03 22.40 -8.02
C GLY A 134 3.53 21.06 -7.47
N LEU A 135 4.43 20.12 -7.14
CA LEU A 135 4.04 18.84 -6.52
C LEU A 135 3.63 19.00 -5.04
N LYS A 136 4.05 20.08 -4.35
CA LYS A 136 3.70 20.33 -2.95
C LYS A 136 2.24 20.73 -2.79
N ASP A 137 1.70 21.51 -3.72
CA ASP A 137 0.31 21.99 -3.68
C ASP A 137 -0.68 20.83 -3.88
N VAL A 138 -0.37 19.89 -4.77
CA VAL A 138 -1.16 18.65 -4.94
C VAL A 138 -1.13 17.80 -3.65
N ARG A 139 0.00 17.73 -2.95
CA ARG A 139 0.11 17.02 -1.66
C ARG A 139 -0.70 17.71 -0.55
N ALA A 140 -0.75 19.04 -0.52
CA ALA A 140 -1.58 19.78 0.42
C ALA A 140 -3.06 19.49 0.20
N ASN A 141 -3.51 19.48 -1.05
CA ASN A 141 -4.91 19.20 -1.40
C ASN A 141 -5.33 17.76 -1.03
N ILE A 142 -4.47 16.76 -1.30
CA ILE A 142 -4.73 15.36 -0.91
C ILE A 142 -4.84 15.23 0.61
N LYS A 143 -3.99 15.90 1.40
CA LYS A 143 -4.01 15.81 2.88
C LYS A 143 -5.37 16.25 3.46
N SER A 144 -6.02 17.25 2.85
CA SER A 144 -7.35 17.70 3.25
C SER A 144 -8.41 16.61 3.07
N GLY A 145 -8.44 15.96 1.89
CA GLY A 145 -9.46 14.97 1.54
C GLY A 145 -9.46 13.67 2.36
N ILE A 146 -8.34 13.28 2.98
CA ILE A 146 -8.25 12.06 3.82
C ILE A 146 -8.29 12.34 5.33
N SER A 147 -8.13 13.59 5.78
CA SER A 147 -8.20 13.91 7.22
C SER A 147 -9.64 14.12 7.74
N GLY A 148 -10.63 14.21 6.85
CA GLY A 148 -12.04 14.45 7.20
C GLY A 148 -12.86 13.19 7.55
N LEU A 149 -12.35 11.99 7.28
CA LEU A 149 -13.07 10.73 7.52
C LEU A 149 -12.49 9.88 8.67
N SER A 150 -11.76 10.51 9.58
CA SER A 150 -11.32 9.91 10.85
C SER A 150 -12.09 10.47 12.04
N GLY A 151 -13.40 10.66 11.88
CA GLY A 151 -14.35 10.83 12.98
C GLY A 151 -14.56 9.51 13.72
N GLY A 152 -13.51 9.02 14.38
CA GLY A 152 -13.57 7.80 15.17
C GLY A 152 -14.63 7.94 16.26
N VAL A 153 -15.43 6.89 16.44
CA VAL A 153 -16.39 6.78 17.55
C VAL A 153 -15.63 6.68 18.89
N VAL A 154 -15.26 7.84 19.43
CA VAL A 154 -14.71 7.96 20.79
C VAL A 154 -15.77 7.47 21.77
N GLY A 155 -15.38 6.52 22.62
CA GLY A 155 -16.33 5.76 23.43
C GLY A 155 -17.15 6.62 24.39
N SER A 156 -18.47 6.54 24.26
CA SER A 156 -19.37 6.62 25.41
C SER A 156 -18.94 5.58 26.46
N LEU A 157 -19.22 5.85 27.75
CA LEU A 157 -18.98 5.00 28.94
C LEU A 157 -17.74 5.30 29.82
N LYS A 158 -17.54 6.57 30.24
CA LYS A 158 -17.23 6.85 31.66
C LYS A 158 -17.50 8.31 32.06
N GLY A 159 -18.73 8.59 32.51
CA GLY A 159 -19.17 9.94 32.89
C GLY A 159 -20.34 9.92 33.87
N GLY A 160 -20.19 9.20 34.98
CA GLY A 160 -21.21 9.09 36.03
C GLY A 160 -20.56 9.04 37.41
N ARG A 161 -21.14 9.78 38.37
CA ARG A 161 -20.50 10.31 39.60
C ARG A 161 -19.55 11.47 39.24
N LEU A 162 -19.53 12.60 39.95
CA LEU A 162 -20.11 12.89 41.27
C LEU A 162 -21.13 14.03 41.21
N GLY A 163 -22.35 13.79 41.70
CA GLY A 163 -23.14 14.85 42.32
C GLY A 163 -22.72 14.97 43.78
N ARG A 164 -22.20 16.14 44.18
CA ARG A 164 -22.11 16.54 45.60
C ARG A 164 -22.71 17.93 45.73
N ALA A 165 -23.99 17.97 46.12
CA ALA A 165 -24.58 19.18 46.64
C ALA A 165 -23.83 19.57 47.92
N SER A 166 -23.33 20.80 47.99
CA SER A 166 -22.78 21.35 49.23
C SER A 166 -23.93 21.91 50.05
N LEU A 167 -24.46 21.10 50.97
CA LEU A 167 -25.39 21.57 51.99
C LEU A 167 -24.64 22.50 52.95
N ALA A 168 -24.88 23.81 52.82
CA ALA A 168 -24.43 24.80 53.78
C ALA A 168 -25.53 25.04 54.81
N ASN A 169 -25.35 24.48 56.02
CA ASN A 169 -25.76 25.05 57.31
C ASN A 169 -25.50 24.03 58.43
N PRO A 170 -24.76 24.43 59.47
CA PRO A 170 -25.09 24.02 60.83
C PRO A 170 -25.44 25.23 61.70
N THR A 171 -26.50 25.06 62.48
CA THR A 171 -26.97 25.98 63.51
C THR A 171 -26.13 25.87 64.79
N THR A 172 -26.09 26.94 65.58
CA THR A 172 -25.54 27.07 66.95
C THR A 172 -24.06 27.46 67.02
#